data_AF-A0A0M4FSM3-F1
#
_entry.id   AF-A0A0M4FSM3-F1
#
_cell.length_a   1.000
_cell.length_b   1.000
_cell.length_c   1.000
_cell.angle_alpha   90.00
_cell.angle_beta   90.00
_cell.angle_gamma   90.00
#
_symmetry.space_group_name_H-M   'P 1'
#
loop_
_entity.id
_entity.type
_entity.pdbx_description
1 polymer ?
#
loop_
_entity_poly.entity_id
_entity_poly.type
_entity_poly.pdbx_seq_one_letter_code
_entity_poly.pdbx_strand_id
1 'polypeptide(L)' 'MKRNLLNTSPQPEVNGMNSELAEMVLNKALRDFRKEQIRKEIDQSLQNRNKEEFLRLTEELKNIS' A
#
# COMPACT_ATOMS: atom_id res chain seq x y z
N MET A 1 41.17 10.95 38.93
CA MET A 1 40.94 12.16 38.10
C MET A 1 40.92 11.75 36.63
N LYS A 2 39.81 12.03 35.92
CA LYS A 2 39.65 12.14 34.45
C LYS A 2 39.86 10.82 33.64
N ARG A 3 38.98 10.40 32.72
CA ARG A 3 37.89 11.04 31.97
C ARG A 3 36.84 9.99 31.61
N ASN A 4 35.57 10.38 31.71
CA ASN A 4 34.41 9.59 31.36
C ASN A 4 34.46 9.13 29.89
N LEU A 5 34.30 7.83 29.71
CA LEU A 5 33.95 7.17 28.47
C LEU A 5 32.54 7.62 28.07
N LEU A 6 32.40 8.73 27.34
CA LEU A 6 31.18 8.98 26.58
C LEU A 6 31.53 8.97 25.10
N ASN A 7 31.51 7.77 24.54
CA ASN A 7 31.24 7.56 23.13
C ASN A 7 29.82 8.09 22.84
N THR A 8 29.69 9.39 22.56
CA THR A 8 28.52 9.87 21.82
C THR A 8 28.81 9.64 20.34
N SER A 9 28.61 8.39 19.91
CA SER A 9 28.44 8.13 18.47
C SER A 9 27.19 8.90 18.05
N PRO A 10 27.19 9.65 16.93
CA PRO A 10 25.96 10.22 16.39
C PRO A 10 25.03 9.03 16.12
N GLN A 11 23.93 8.94 16.88
CA GLN A 11 22.86 8.00 16.55
C GLN A 11 22.39 8.39 15.14
N PRO A 12 22.29 7.44 14.20
CA PRO A 12 21.77 7.77 12.88
C PRO A 12 20.32 8.24 13.08
N GLU A 13 20.04 9.48 12.72
CA GLU A 13 18.68 10.04 12.59
C GLU A 13 17.95 9.34 11.43
N VAL A 14 17.78 8.02 11.50
CA VAL A 14 17.33 7.15 10.40
C VAL A 14 15.88 6.67 10.64
N ASN A 15 15.19 7.21 11.64
CA ASN A 15 13.92 6.62 12.08
C ASN A 15 12.67 7.21 11.38
N GLY A 16 12.71 8.47 10.94
CA GLY A 16 11.54 9.14 10.31
C GLY A 16 11.37 8.81 8.83
N MET A 17 12.42 9.04 8.03
CA MET A 17 12.38 8.83 6.57
C MET A 17 12.10 7.37 6.19
N ASN A 18 12.61 6.40 6.96
CA ASN A 18 12.35 4.99 6.69
C ASN A 18 10.89 4.58 6.96
N SER A 19 10.25 5.20 7.95
CA SER A 19 8.84 4.92 8.26
C SER A 19 7.91 5.47 7.18
N GLU A 20 8.16 6.71 6.72
CA GLU A 20 7.39 7.33 5.64
C GLU A 20 7.52 6.56 4.31
N LEU A 21 8.74 6.08 4.00
CA LEU A 21 8.98 5.22 2.84
C LEU A 21 8.25 3.88 2.96
N ALA A 22 8.29 3.25 4.15
CA ALA A 22 7.58 2.00 4.40
C ALA A 22 6.05 2.18 4.25
N GLU A 23 5.50 3.28 4.75
CA GLU A 23 4.09 3.61 4.61
C GLU A 23 3.70 3.82 3.15
N MET A 24 4.51 4.54 2.37
CA MET A 24 4.27 4.73 0.93
C MET A 24 4.26 3.40 0.17
N VAL A 25 5.22 2.51 0.47
CA VAL A 25 5.29 1.17 -0.13
C VAL A 25 4.06 0.34 0.23
N LEU A 26 3.67 0.32 1.51
CA LEU A 26 2.49 -0.41 1.96
C LEU A 26 1.20 0.12 1.30
N ASN A 27 1.01 1.44 1.27
CA ASN A 27 -0.14 2.08 0.66
C ASN A 27 -0.24 1.75 -0.84
N LYS A 28 0.89 1.74 -1.55
CA LYS A 28 0.94 1.32 -2.95
C LYS A 28 0.57 -0.15 -3.10
N ALA A 29 1.18 -1.04 -2.30
CA ALA A 29 0.93 -2.46 -2.36
C ALA A 29 -0.55 -2.81 -2.10
N LEU A 30 -1.17 -2.17 -1.10
CA LEU A 30 -2.59 -2.36 -0.77
C LEU A 30 -3.50 -1.87 -1.90
N ARG A 31 -3.21 -0.69 -2.47
CA ARG A 31 -3.97 -0.15 -3.61
C ARG A 31 -3.89 -1.05 -4.83
N ASP A 32 -2.68 -1.50 -5.18
CA ASP A 32 -2.47 -2.38 -6.34
C ASP A 32 -3.15 -3.73 -6.11
N PHE A 33 -3.03 -4.32 -4.92
CA PHE A 33 -3.71 -5.55 -4.57
C PHE A 33 -5.23 -5.44 -4.70
N ARG A 34 -5.83 -4.37 -4.18
CA ARG A 34 -7.28 -4.15 -4.29
C ARG A 34 -7.72 -3.97 -5.74
N LYS A 35 -6.96 -3.24 -6.56
CA LYS A 35 -7.24 -3.10 -7.99
C LYS A 35 -7.24 -4.46 -8.70
N GLU A 36 -6.27 -5.31 -8.41
CA GLU A 36 -6.20 -6.65 -9.01
C GLU A 36 -7.33 -7.57 -8.54
N GLN A 37 -7.76 -7.47 -7.28
CA GLN A 37 -8.95 -8.21 -6.81
C GLN A 37 -10.21 -7.81 -7.58
N ILE A 38 -10.46 -6.50 -7.73
CA ILE A 38 -11.64 -6.00 -8.43
C ILE A 38 -11.60 -6.42 -9.90
N ARG A 39 -10.44 -6.36 -10.57
CA ARG A 39 -10.29 -6.86 -11.95
C ARG A 39 -10.69 -8.33 -12.09
N LYS A 40 -10.24 -9.18 -11.17
CA LYS A 40 -10.63 -10.61 -11.17
C LYS A 40 -12.14 -10.79 -10.96
N GLU A 41 -12.75 -10.02 -10.07
CA GLU A 41 -14.20 -10.08 -9.83
C GLU A 41 -14.99 -9.58 -11.05
N ILE A 42 -14.50 -8.54 -11.74
CA ILE A 42 -15.05 -8.06 -13.02
C ILE A 42 -15.02 -9.19 -14.05
N ASP A 43 -13.87 -9.85 -14.24
CA ASP A 43 -13.75 -10.96 -15.18
C ASP A 43 -14.72 -12.11 -14.85
N GLN A 44 -14.88 -12.42 -13.55
CA GLN A 44 -15.82 -13.44 -13.10
C GLN A 44 -17.28 -13.03 -13.36
N SER A 45 -17.62 -11.75 -13.15
CA SER A 45 -18.96 -11.23 -13.44
C SER A 45 -19.30 -11.34 -14.93
N LEU A 46 -18.33 -11.11 -15.82
CA LEU A 46 -18.48 -11.28 -17.26
C LEU A 46 -18.72 -12.76 -17.63
N GLN A 47 -17.93 -13.68 -17.08
CA GLN A 47 -18.13 -15.13 -17.28
C GLN A 47 -19.52 -15.57 -16.84
N ASN A 48 -20.00 -15.03 -15.72
CA ASN A 48 -21.32 -15.34 -15.16
C ASN A 48 -22.46 -14.56 -15.84
N ARG A 49 -22.16 -13.68 -16.80
CA ARG A 49 -23.12 -12.75 -17.45
C ARG A 49 -23.90 -11.88 -16.44
N ASN A 50 -23.28 -11.58 -15.29
CA ASN A 50 -23.87 -10.74 -14.26
C ASN A 50 -23.58 -9.26 -14.55
N LYS A 51 -24.50 -8.61 -15.27
CA LYS A 51 -24.37 -7.19 -15.66
C LYS A 51 -24.34 -6.24 -14.47
N GLU A 52 -25.15 -6.47 -13.45
CA GLU A 52 -25.24 -5.59 -12.30
C GLU A 52 -23.92 -5.55 -11.53
N GLU A 53 -23.36 -6.73 -11.28
CA GLU A 53 -22.08 -6.86 -10.57
C GLU A 53 -20.92 -6.28 -11.38
N PHE A 54 -20.90 -6.52 -12.69
CA PHE A 54 -19.91 -5.91 -13.59
C PHE A 54 -19.91 -4.38 -13.49
N LEU A 55 -21.10 -3.76 -13.54
CA LEU A 55 -21.23 -2.30 -13.47
C LEU A 55 -20.80 -1.77 -12.10
N ARG A 56 -21.23 -2.42 -11.01
CA ARG A 56 -20.87 -2.06 -9.63
C ARG A 56 -19.35 -2.06 -9.43
N LEU A 57 -18.69 -3.15 -9.83
CA LEU A 57 -17.24 -3.32 -9.68
C LEU A 57 -16.44 -2.38 -10.59
N THR A 58 -16.96 -2.10 -11.79
CA THR A 58 -16.32 -1.14 -12.72
C THR A 58 -16.33 0.27 -12.14
N GLU A 59 -17.43 0.70 -11.52
CA GLU A 59 -17.48 2.00 -10.82
C GLU A 59 -16.58 2.02 -9.58
N GLU A 60 -16.51 0.92 -8.83
CA GLU A 60 -15.56 0.80 -7.70
C GLU A 60 -14.10 0.95 -8.17
N LEU A 61 -13.74 0.29 -9.27
CA LEU A 61 -12.39 0.36 -9.84
C LEU A 61 -12.04 1.79 -10.29
N LYS A 62 -12.98 2.53 -10.88
CA LYS A 62 -12.79 3.94 -11.29
C LYS A 62 -12.53 4.86 -10.09
N ASN A 63 -13.16 4.61 -8.94
CA ASN A 63 -12.96 5.41 -7.74
C ASN A 63 -11.60 5.17 -7.07
N ILE A 64 -11.02 4.00 -7.28
CA ILE A 64 -9.71 3.62 -6.71
C ILE A 64 -8.55 3.98 -7.67
N SER A 65 -8.85 4.10 -8.97
CA SER A 65 -7.86 4.35 -10.02
C SER A 65 -7.52 5.83 -10.19
#